data_AF-A0A960CT18-F1
#
_entry.id   AF-A0A960CT18-F1
#
_cell.length_a   1.000
_cell.length_b   1.000
_cell.length_c   1.000
_cell.angle_alpha   90.00
_cell.angle_beta   90.00
_cell.angle_gamma   90.00
#
_symmetry.space_group_name_H-M   'P 1'
#
loop_
_entity.id
_entity.type
_entity.pdbx_description
1 polymer ?
#
loop_
_entity_poly.entity_id
_entity_poly.type
_entity_poly.pdbx_seq_one_letter_code
_entity_poly.pdbx_strand_id
1 'polypeptide(L)' 'MTTPLAGAASAQFAITAVAQLEADGIDTVVGTVVNPAGLTHAKTVPIRRTTAFADAGLGASPVWH' A
#
# COMPACT_ATOMS: atom_id res chain seq x y z
N MET A 1 -11.33 -15.10 -24.01
CA MET A 1 -10.57 -15.77 -22.94
C MET A 1 -9.99 -14.69 -22.04
N THR A 2 -10.63 -14.42 -20.91
CA THR A 2 -10.28 -13.36 -19.97
C THR A 2 -9.61 -14.01 -18.77
N THR A 3 -8.39 -13.61 -18.47
CA THR A 3 -7.72 -14.00 -17.23
C THR A 3 -7.65 -12.78 -16.32
N PRO A 4 -8.32 -12.82 -15.16
CA PRO A 4 -7.72 -12.25 -13.97
C PRO A 4 -7.91 -13.20 -12.78
N LEU A 5 -6.84 -13.86 -12.34
CA LEU A 5 -6.82 -14.61 -11.07
C LEU A 5 -5.67 -14.19 -10.14
N ALA A 6 -4.63 -13.50 -10.65
CA ALA A 6 -3.53 -13.01 -9.81
C ALA A 6 -3.87 -11.70 -9.05
N GLY A 7 -4.69 -10.81 -9.64
CA GLY A 7 -5.06 -9.54 -9.02
C GLY A 7 -6.01 -9.69 -7.82
N ALA A 8 -6.96 -10.62 -7.89
CA ALA A 8 -7.92 -10.83 -6.81
C ALA A 8 -7.28 -11.49 -5.57
N ALA A 9 -6.33 -12.41 -5.77
CA ALA A 9 -5.64 -13.08 -4.66
C ALA A 9 -4.70 -12.14 -3.88
N SER A 10 -3.99 -11.24 -4.58
CA SER A 10 -3.14 -10.23 -3.94
C SER A 10 -3.96 -9.16 -3.20
N ALA A 11 -5.08 -8.72 -3.79
CA ALA A 11 -6.03 -7.84 -3.11
C ALA A 11 -6.64 -8.50 -1.86
N GLN A 12 -7.00 -9.79 -1.93
CA GLN A 12 -7.54 -10.54 -0.79
C GLN A 12 -6.50 -10.71 0.34
N PHE A 13 -5.23 -10.96 -0.01
CA PHE A 13 -4.14 -10.98 0.96
C PHE A 13 -3.97 -9.62 1.64
N ALA A 14 -4.02 -8.52 0.88
CA ALA A 14 -3.94 -7.16 1.41
C ALA A 14 -5.11 -6.83 2.37
N ILE A 15 -6.35 -7.19 2.01
CA ILE A 15 -7.53 -6.99 2.87
C ILE A 15 -7.41 -7.78 4.18
N THR A 16 -6.97 -9.04 4.09
CA THR A 16 -6.81 -9.91 5.27
C THR A 16 -5.74 -9.37 6.21
N ALA A 17 -4.64 -8.83 5.67
CA ALA A 17 -3.58 -8.20 6.45
C ALA A 17 -4.06 -6.93 7.17
N VAL A 18 -4.88 -6.08 6.52
CA VAL A 18 -5.42 -4.86 7.16
C VAL A 18 -6.29 -5.19 8.37
N ALA A 19 -7.19 -6.18 8.26
CA ALA A 19 -8.04 -6.58 9.38
C ALA A 19 -7.24 -7.10 10.59
N GLN A 20 -6.13 -7.82 10.35
CA GLN A 20 -5.25 -8.26 11.44
C GLN A 20 -4.54 -7.09 12.10
N LEU A 21 -4.00 -6.16 11.31
CA LEU A 21 -3.35 -4.96 11.84
C LEU A 21 -4.33 -4.09 12.67
N GLU A 22 -5.59 -4.00 12.27
CA GLU A 22 -6.64 -3.36 13.08
C GLU A 22 -6.91 -4.10 14.39
N ALA A 23 -6.96 -5.43 14.36
CA ALA A 23 -7.13 -6.25 15.56
C ALA A 23 -5.93 -6.15 16.52
N ASP A 24 -4.72 -5.97 15.99
CA ASP A 24 -3.48 -5.74 16.74
C ASP A 24 -3.39 -4.31 17.30
N GLY A 25 -4.37 -3.45 17.02
CA GLY A 25 -4.41 -2.07 17.51
C GLY A 25 -3.47 -1.12 16.78
N ILE A 26 -3.02 -1.46 15.56
CA ILE A 26 -2.18 -0.60 14.73
C ILE A 26 -3.04 0.52 14.13
N ASP A 27 -2.70 1.77 14.44
CA ASP A 27 -3.46 2.93 13.94
C ASP A 27 -2.96 3.44 12.58
N THR A 28 -1.72 3.13 12.23
CA THR A 28 -0.99 3.79 11.15
C THR A 28 -0.13 2.82 10.34
N VAL A 29 -0.15 2.99 9.03
CA VAL A 29 0.72 2.33 8.05
C VAL A 29 1.68 3.36 7.48
N VAL A 30 2.96 3.01 7.36
CA VAL A 30 3.96 3.82 6.64
C VAL A 30 4.25 3.14 5.31
N GLY A 31 3.78 3.72 4.22
CA GLY A 31 4.13 3.28 2.88
C GLY A 31 5.42 3.96 2.43
N THR A 32 6.39 3.19 1.95
CA THR A 32 7.70 3.71 1.51
C THR A 32 8.02 3.35 0.07
N VAL A 33 8.77 4.22 -0.60
CA VAL A 33 9.43 3.93 -1.88
C VAL A 33 10.85 4.50 -1.87
N VAL A 34 11.78 3.77 -2.47
CA VAL A 34 13.14 4.26 -2.68
C VAL A 34 13.29 4.68 -4.13
N ASN A 35 13.78 5.90 -4.35
CA ASN A 35 14.03 6.39 -5.70
C ASN A 35 15.40 5.93 -6.23
N PRO A 36 15.70 6.09 -7.54
CA PRO A 36 17.00 5.72 -8.10
C PRO A 36 18.20 6.45 -7.48
N ALA A 37 18.00 7.62 -6.88
CA ALA A 37 19.03 8.36 -6.13
C ALA A 37 19.25 7.80 -4.70
N GLY A 38 18.51 6.76 -4.30
CA GLY A 38 18.60 6.15 -2.98
C GLY A 38 17.79 6.86 -1.88
N LEU A 39 16.93 7.82 -2.21
CA LEU A 39 16.09 8.51 -1.24
C LEU A 39 14.85 7.69 -0.88
N THR A 40 14.62 7.50 0.42
CA THR A 40 13.40 6.90 0.95
C THR A 40 12.33 7.97 1.12
N HIS A 41 11.26 7.86 0.35
CA HIS A 41 10.04 8.63 0.54
C HIS A 41 9.06 7.82 1.38
N ALA A 42 8.38 8.49 2.30
CA ALA A 42 7.43 7.87 3.20
C ALA A 42 6.10 8.62 3.20
N LYS A 43 5.01 7.89 3.36
CA LYS A 43 3.68 8.44 3.60
C LYS A 43 3.01 7.69 4.73
N THR A 44 2.60 8.46 5.71
CA THR A 44 1.82 7.98 6.85
C THR A 44 0.35 7.93 6.46
N VAL A 45 -0.26 6.77 6.59
CA VAL A 45 -1.64 6.51 6.20
C VAL A 45 -2.36 5.90 7.41
N PRO A 46 -3.49 6.50 7.86
CA PRO A 46 -4.31 5.86 8.88
C PRO A 46 -4.80 4.50 8.38
N ILE A 47 -4.81 3.48 9.24
CA ILE A 47 -5.05 2.10 8.83
C ILE A 47 -6.37 1.90 8.05
N ARG A 48 -7.43 2.62 8.44
CA ARG A 48 -8.73 2.67 7.75
C ARG A 48 -8.68 3.14 6.29
N ARG A 49 -7.56 3.73 5.84
CA ARG A 49 -7.32 4.18 4.46
C ARG A 49 -6.33 3.31 3.70
N THR A 50 -5.89 2.19 4.26
CA THR A 50 -4.86 1.33 3.64
C THR A 50 -5.31 0.77 2.30
N THR A 51 -6.58 0.35 2.16
CA THR A 51 -7.11 -0.14 0.87
C THR A 51 -7.05 0.94 -0.21
N ALA A 52 -7.53 2.15 0.08
CA ALA A 52 -7.46 3.27 -0.86
C ALA A 52 -6.01 3.66 -1.19
N PHE A 53 -5.09 3.52 -0.23
CA PHE A 53 -3.66 3.72 -0.44
C PHE A 53 -3.02 2.65 -1.33
N ALA A 54 -3.43 1.38 -1.22
CA ALA A 54 -2.95 0.30 -2.06
C ALA A 54 -3.31 0.54 -3.55
N ASP A 55 -4.48 1.12 -3.82
CA ASP A 55 -4.94 1.44 -5.17
C ASP A 55 -4.30 2.73 -5.73
N ALA A 56 -4.26 3.81 -4.93
CA ALA A 56 -3.79 5.12 -5.40
C ALA A 56 -2.27 5.33 -5.27
N GLY A 57 -1.63 4.59 -4.37
CA GLY A 57 -0.20 4.69 -4.07
C GLY A 57 0.22 5.95 -3.30
N LEU A 58 1.53 6.23 -3.35
CA LEU A 58 2.16 7.34 -2.63
C LEU A 58 1.69 8.72 -3.10
N GLY A 59 1.30 8.85 -4.37
CA GLY A 59 1.05 10.15 -4.99
C GLY A 59 2.35 10.94 -5.29
N ALA A 60 3.47 10.24 -5.40
CA ALA A 60 4.76 10.80 -5.80
C ALA A 60 5.06 10.44 -7.26
N SER A 61 5.51 11.43 -8.05
CA SER A 61 5.94 11.22 -9.45
C SER A 61 7.12 10.24 -9.50
N PRO A 62 7.13 9.19 -10.34
CA PRO A 62 8.30 8.32 -10.49
C PRO A 62 9.54 9.02 -11.08
N VAL A 63 9.35 10.20 -11.66
CA VAL A 63 10.42 11.06 -12.16
C VAL A 63 10.70 12.10 -11.08
N TRP A 64 11.80 11.90 -10.36
CA TRP A 64 12.30 12.77 -9.30
C TRP A 64 13.64 13.38 -9.73
N HIS A 65 13.90 14.64 -9.38
CA HIS A 65 15.22 15.28 -9.51
C HIS A 65 16.11 14.91 -8.33
#